data_AF-A0A6B3CE88-F1
#
_entry.id   AF-A0A6B3CE88-F1
#
_cell.length_a   1.000
_cell.length_b   1.000
_cell.length_c   1.000
_cell.angle_alpha   90.00
_cell.angle_beta   90.00
_cell.angle_gamma   90.00
#
_symmetry.space_group_name_H-M   'P 1'
#
loop_
_entity.id
_entity.type
_entity.pdbx_description
1 polymer ?
#
loop_
_entity_poly.entity_id
_entity_poly.type
_entity_poly.pdbx_seq_one_letter_code
_entity_poly.pdbx_strand_id
1 'polypeptide(L)'
;LAGPPVDLSRFYGREMTAEVLKEATEVIMAAVTRQLEEIRGEKAPETPYDPRRERIEQRRRTQAQAQAQSAPPRTHGTQAEGQST
;
A
#
# COMPACT_ATOMS: atom_id res chain seq x y z
N LEU A 1 21.82 -15.93 7.80
CA LEU A 1 21.25 -17.00 6.97
C LEU A 1 21.39 -16.58 5.51
N ALA A 2 21.80 -17.49 4.63
CA ALA A 2 21.59 -17.35 3.19
C ALA A 2 20.62 -18.48 2.80
N GLY A 3 19.48 -18.12 2.21
CA GLY A 3 18.48 -19.11 1.82
C GLY A 3 18.91 -19.96 0.62
N PRO A 4 18.12 -20.97 0.26
CA PRO A 4 18.35 -21.75 -0.96
C PRO A 4 18.30 -20.86 -2.20
N PRO A 5 18.90 -21.29 -3.33
CA PRO A 5 18.79 -20.58 -4.60
C PRO A 5 17.33 -20.35 -5.00
N VAL A 6 17.05 -19.20 -5.61
CA VAL A 6 15.74 -18.89 -6.19
C VAL A 6 15.63 -19.60 -7.54
N ASP A 7 14.60 -20.43 -7.71
CA ASP A 7 14.32 -21.08 -9.00
C ASP A 7 13.72 -20.08 -9.98
N LEU A 8 14.46 -19.81 -11.05
CA LEU A 8 14.06 -18.94 -12.16
C LEU A 8 13.98 -19.70 -13.49
N SER A 9 14.05 -21.04 -13.48
CA SER A 9 14.12 -21.85 -14.70
C SER A 9 12.94 -21.59 -15.66
N ARG A 10 11.76 -21.24 -15.14
CA ARG A 10 10.58 -20.88 -15.96
C ARG A 10 10.76 -19.64 -16.84
N PHE A 11 11.74 -18.80 -16.56
CA PHE A 11 12.04 -17.59 -17.33
C PHE A 11 13.11 -17.82 -18.40
N TYR A 12 13.79 -18.97 -18.37
CA TYR A 12 14.91 -19.25 -19.26
C TYR A 12 14.44 -19.34 -20.73
N GLY A 13 15.16 -18.65 -21.63
CA GLY A 13 14.84 -18.61 -23.06
C GLY A 13 13.59 -17.81 -23.42
N ARG A 14 12.91 -17.17 -22.46
CA ARG A 14 11.84 -16.20 -22.76
C ARG A 14 12.43 -14.90 -23.28
N GLU A 15 11.68 -14.21 -24.13
CA GLU A 15 12.02 -12.85 -24.55
C GLU A 15 12.05 -11.91 -23.32
N MET A 16 13.03 -11.01 -23.29
CA MET A 16 13.30 -10.13 -22.16
C MET A 16 12.40 -8.89 -22.19
N THR A 17 11.08 -9.10 -22.08
CA THR A 17 10.11 -8.02 -22.01
C THR A 17 10.02 -7.44 -20.60
N ALA A 18 9.42 -6.25 -20.49
CA ALA A 18 9.22 -5.60 -19.19
C ALA A 18 8.38 -6.47 -18.22
N GLU A 19 7.40 -7.19 -18.75
CA GLU A 19 6.53 -8.08 -17.99
C GLU A 19 7.30 -9.28 -17.44
N VAL A 20 8.13 -9.91 -18.27
CA VAL A 20 8.96 -11.06 -17.87
C VAL A 20 9.95 -10.66 -16.76
N LEU A 21 10.62 -9.52 -16.93
CA LEU A 21 11.56 -9.00 -15.94
C LEU A 21 10.87 -8.64 -14.63
N LYS A 22 9.68 -8.05 -14.70
CA LYS A 22 8.86 -7.74 -13.52
C LYS A 22 8.49 -9.01 -12.76
N GLU A 23 7.99 -10.03 -13.46
CA GLU A 23 7.59 -11.30 -12.86
C GLU A 23 8.78 -12.01 -12.19
N ALA A 24 9.95 -12.04 -12.84
CA ALA A 24 11.17 -12.61 -12.26
C ALA A 24 11.61 -11.85 -10.99
N THR A 25 11.52 -10.52 -11.01
CA THR A 25 11.83 -9.68 -9.84
C THR A 25 10.88 -9.97 -8.68
N GLU A 26 9.58 -10.15 -8.95
CA GLU A 26 8.59 -10.49 -7.93
C GLU A 26 8.90 -11.83 -7.26
N VAL A 27 9.34 -12.84 -8.02
CA VAL A 27 9.77 -14.15 -7.47
C VAL A 27 10.96 -14.00 -6.53
N ILE A 28 11.97 -13.21 -6.93
CA ILE A 28 13.16 -12.96 -6.11
C ILE A 28 12.77 -12.23 -4.82
N MET A 29 11.98 -11.16 -4.92
CA MET A 29 11.56 -10.38 -3.76
C MET A 29 10.70 -11.21 -2.80
N ALA A 30 9.85 -12.11 -3.29
CA ALA A 30 9.10 -13.04 -2.45
C ALA A 30 10.02 -14.03 -1.68
N ALA A 31 11.14 -14.45 -2.27
CA ALA A 31 12.12 -15.27 -1.57
C ALA A 31 12.88 -14.47 -0.48
N VAL A 32 13.25 -13.22 -0.77
CA VAL A 32 13.87 -12.32 0.21
C VAL A 32 12.92 -12.04 1.38
N THR A 33 11.65 -11.75 1.10
CA THR A 33 10.64 -11.50 2.15
C THR A 33 10.53 -12.69 3.11
N ARG A 34 10.46 -13.93 2.59
CA ARG A 34 10.44 -15.14 3.41
C ARG A 34 11.66 -15.26 4.33
N GLN A 35 12.86 -14.98 3.80
CA GLN A 35 14.07 -14.99 4.63
C GLN A 35 14.04 -13.90 5.70
N LEU A 36 13.49 -12.73 5.40
CA LEU A 36 13.33 -11.65 6.39
C LEU A 36 12.33 -12.02 7.48
N GLU A 37 11.24 -12.71 7.16
CA GLU A 37 10.30 -13.21 8.16
C GLU A 37 11.00 -14.14 9.16
N GLU A 38 11.82 -15.06 8.66
CA GLU A 38 12.60 -16.00 9.49
C GLU A 38 13.61 -15.26 10.37
N ILE A 39 14.35 -14.31 9.80
CA ILE A 39 15.38 -13.55 10.52
C ILE A 39 14.76 -12.65 11.60
N ARG A 40 13.60 -12.06 11.32
CA ARG A 40 12.92 -11.14 12.24
C ARG A 40 12.00 -11.85 13.24
N GLY A 41 11.55 -13.06 12.94
CA GLY A 41 10.51 -13.74 13.72
C GLY A 41 9.11 -13.10 13.54
N GLU A 42 8.90 -12.36 12.47
CA GLU A 42 7.67 -11.61 12.19
C GLU A 42 7.11 -11.99 10.83
N LYS A 43 5.78 -11.82 10.65
CA LYS A 43 5.14 -12.03 9.35
C LYS A 43 5.14 -10.76 8.52
N ALA A 44 5.45 -10.91 7.24
CA ALA A 44 5.33 -9.81 6.29
C ALA A 44 3.85 -9.44 6.10
N PRO A 45 3.55 -8.19 5.75
CA PRO A 45 2.20 -7.80 5.37
C PRO A 45 1.70 -8.63 4.18
N GLU A 46 0.39 -8.88 4.12
CA GLU A 46 -0.24 -9.64 3.04
C GLU A 46 0.01 -9.02 1.66
N THR A 47 0.01 -7.68 1.59
CA THR A 47 0.26 -6.95 0.35
C THR A 47 1.63 -6.29 0.37
N PRO A 48 2.50 -6.55 -0.62
CA PRO A 48 3.74 -5.81 -0.79
C PRO A 48 3.49 -4.31 -0.97
N TYR A 49 4.46 -3.50 -0.54
CA TYR A 49 4.45 -2.06 -0.74
C TYR A 49 4.49 -1.72 -2.24
N ASP A 50 3.53 -0.92 -2.71
CA ASP A 50 3.49 -0.40 -4.08
C ASP A 50 3.62 1.14 -4.05
N PRO A 51 4.78 1.69 -4.47
CA PRO A 51 5.02 3.13 -4.47
C PRO A 51 4.00 3.92 -5.31
N ARG A 52 3.40 3.32 -6.35
CA ARG A 52 2.42 4.01 -7.19
C ARG A 52 1.10 4.17 -6.43
N ARG A 53 0.61 3.10 -5.80
CA ARG A 53 -0.60 3.13 -4.97
C ARG A 53 -0.46 4.13 -3.84
N GLU A 54 0.68 4.08 -3.16
CA GLU A 54 0.97 4.94 -2.01
C GLU A 54 1.01 6.42 -2.39
N ARG A 55 1.62 6.78 -3.53
CA ARG A 55 1.57 8.16 -4.03
C ARG A 55 0.16 8.64 -4.36
N ILE A 56 -0.70 7.76 -4.89
CA ILE A 56 -2.10 8.11 -5.19
C ILE A 56 -2.87 8.34 -3.89
N GLU A 57 -2.72 7.45 -2.91
CA GLU A 57 -3.35 7.56 -1.60
C GLU A 57 -2.90 8.80 -0.84
N GLN A 58 -1.59 9.10 -0.88
CA GLN A 58 -1.04 10.33 -0.29
C GLN A 58 -1.68 11.58 -0.90
N ARG A 59 -1.78 11.66 -2.24
CA ARG A 59 -2.43 12.79 -2.92
C ARG A 59 -3.89 12.94 -2.51
N ARG A 60 -4.64 11.83 -2.42
CA ARG A 60 -6.04 11.84 -1.97
C ARG A 60 -6.15 12.37 -0.54
N ARG A 61 -5.26 11.92 0.36
CA ARG A 61 -5.22 12.36 1.76
C ARG A 61 -4.96 13.86 1.86
N THR A 62 -3.99 14.38 1.10
CA THR A 62 -3.71 15.82 1.05
C THR A 62 -4.90 16.64 0.53
N GLN A 63 -5.58 16.18 -0.51
CA GLN A 63 -6.76 16.87 -1.06
C GLN A 63 -7.94 16.87 -0.07
N ALA A 64 -8.21 15.75 0.58
CA ALA A 64 -9.27 15.66 1.59
C ALA A 64 -9.02 16.58 2.79
N GLN A 65 -7.76 16.69 3.23
CA GLN A 65 -7.36 17.62 4.29
C GLN A 65 -7.58 19.08 3.88
N ALA A 66 -7.19 19.46 2.66
CA ALA A 66 -7.42 20.80 2.14
C ALA A 66 -8.93 21.14 2.07
N GLN A 67 -9.75 20.20 1.60
CA GLN A 67 -11.21 20.38 1.53
C GLN A 67 -11.84 20.54 2.91
N ALA A 68 -11.45 19.72 3.89
CA ALA A 68 -11.93 19.82 5.26
C ALA A 68 -11.58 21.17 5.92
N GLN A 69 -10.40 21.72 5.61
CA GLN A 69 -9.97 23.04 6.10
C GLN A 69 -10.71 24.20 5.42
N SER A 70 -11.15 24.03 4.17
CA SER A 70 -11.94 25.03 3.43
C SER A 70 -13.44 24.98 3.70
N ALA A 71 -13.94 23.97 4.43
CA ALA A 71 -15.36 23.83 4.70
C ALA A 71 -15.81 24.92 5.70
N PRO A 72 -16.84 25.73 5.37
CA PRO A 72 -17.34 26.72 6.30
C PRO A 72 -17.90 26.04 7.56
N PRO A 73 -17.81 26.67 8.74
CA PRO A 73 -18.35 26.11 9.98
C PRO A 73 -19.84 25.83 9.77
N ARG A 74 -20.25 24.58 10.00
CA ARG A 74 -21.66 24.20 9.98
C ARG A 74 -22.34 24.94 11.12
N THR A 75 -23.05 26.02 10.79
CA THR A 75 -23.90 26.72 11.74
C THR A 75 -24.97 25.74 12.18
N HIS A 76 -24.80 25.17 13.39
CA HIS A 76 -25.90 24.53 14.08
C HIS A 76 -26.92 25.62 14.38
N GLY A 77 -27.95 25.71 13.54
CA GLY A 77 -29.13 26.51 13.79
C GLY A 77 -29.81 25.97 15.04
N THR A 78 -29.70 26.70 16.13
CA THR A 78 -30.55 26.55 17.32
C THR A 78 -32.00 26.75 16.87
N GLN A 79 -32.72 25.65 16.62
CA GLN A 79 -34.18 25.69 16.51
C GLN A 79 -34.74 25.98 17.90
N ALA A 80 -35.47 27.08 17.97
CA ALA A 80 -36.24 27.51 19.11
C ALA A 80 -37.54 26.70 19.16
N GLU A 81 -37.74 25.91 20.22
CA GLU A 81 -39.03 25.45 20.74
C GLU A 81 -38.76 25.21 22.24
N GLY A 82 -39.33 25.92 23.21
CA GLY A 82 -40.75 26.17 23.42
C GLY A 82 -41.14 25.44 24.71
N GLN A 83 -41.83 26.17 25.62
CA GLN A 83 -42.70 25.69 26.71
C GLN A 83 -42.17 25.71 28.16
N SER A 84 -42.93 26.50 28.93
CA SER A 84 -43.48 26.22 30.26
C SER A 84 -42.56 26.35 31.48
N THR A 85 -42.70 27.45 32.21
CA THR A 85 -43.48 27.52 33.48
C THR A 85 -43.72 28.98 33.83
#